data_AF-A0A949V5I2-F1
#
_entry.id   AF-A0A949V5I2-F1
#
_cell.length_a   1.000
_cell.length_b   1.000
_cell.length_c   1.000
_cell.angle_alpha   90.00
_cell.angle_beta   90.00
_cell.angle_gamma   90.00
#
_symmetry.space_group_name_H-M   'P 1'
#
loop_
_entity.id
_entity.type
_entity.pdbx_description
1 polymer ?
#
loop_
_entity_poly.entity_id
_entity_poly.type
_entity_poly.pdbx_seq_one_letter_code
_entity_poly.pdbx_strand_id
1 'polypeptide(L)'
;FRLLQKLVRRDQSWPGWLAELTVAQIFGALEARYQPLPLAYVAVLLVRASQGLDADTPYQEIYSDDDFGWRQVAGNLALADVAGGHASMLQEAYVDSLVSVLLAKLPTWAEFLHRSKA
;
A
#
# COMPACT_ATOMS: atom_id res chain seq x y z
N PHE A 1 11.39 -13.69 -15.74
CA PHE A 1 11.41 -13.56 -14.26
C PHE A 1 12.10 -14.67 -13.48
N ARG A 2 12.03 -15.96 -13.89
CA ARG A 2 12.70 -17.04 -13.11
C ARG A 2 14.20 -16.81 -12.90
N LEU A 3 14.89 -16.25 -13.90
CA LEU A 3 16.32 -15.88 -13.78
C LEU A 3 16.54 -14.80 -12.71
N LEU A 4 15.81 -13.68 -12.77
CA LEU A 4 15.87 -12.62 -11.76
C LEU A 4 15.66 -13.18 -10.35
N GLN A 5 14.61 -14.00 -10.15
CA GLN A 5 14.32 -14.61 -8.85
C GLN A 5 15.47 -15.52 -8.37
N LYS A 6 16.08 -16.28 -9.28
CA LYS A 6 17.21 -17.17 -8.96
C LYS A 6 18.46 -16.37 -8.57
N LEU A 7 18.72 -15.26 -9.27
CA LEU A 7 19.87 -14.40 -9.00
C LEU A 7 19.71 -13.66 -7.68
N VAL A 8 18.54 -13.06 -7.41
CA VAL A 8 18.23 -12.42 -6.13
C VAL A 8 18.35 -13.39 -4.96
N ARG A 9 17.80 -14.62 -5.08
CA ARG A 9 17.91 -15.65 -4.04
C ARG A 9 19.34 -16.11 -3.76
N ARG A 10 20.26 -15.91 -4.69
CA ARG A 10 21.65 -16.33 -4.60
C ARG A 10 22.60 -15.15 -4.37
N ASP A 11 22.06 -13.95 -4.23
CA ASP A 11 22.82 -12.70 -4.15
C ASP A 11 23.83 -12.56 -5.30
N GLN A 12 23.38 -12.88 -6.52
CA GLN A 12 24.20 -12.85 -7.74
C GLN A 12 23.82 -11.68 -8.64
N SER A 13 24.82 -11.08 -9.27
CA SER A 13 24.64 -10.01 -10.25
C SER A 13 23.92 -10.49 -11.52
N TRP A 14 23.26 -9.55 -12.20
CA TRP A 14 22.69 -9.79 -13.51
C TRP A 14 23.80 -10.13 -14.53
N PRO A 15 23.61 -11.12 -15.43
CA PRO A 15 24.63 -11.45 -16.42
C PRO A 15 24.81 -10.31 -17.42
N GLY A 16 26.02 -9.79 -17.58
CA GLY A 16 26.30 -8.65 -18.46
C GLY A 16 26.07 -8.89 -19.96
N TRP A 17 25.89 -10.15 -20.38
CA TRP A 17 25.55 -10.50 -21.76
C TRP A 17 24.04 -10.46 -22.03
N LEU A 18 23.21 -10.35 -20.99
CA LEU A 18 21.76 -10.33 -21.10
C LEU A 18 21.24 -8.91 -20.91
N ALA A 19 20.34 -8.48 -21.80
CA ALA A 19 19.69 -7.18 -21.65
C ALA A 19 19.08 -7.01 -20.26
N GLU A 20 19.26 -5.83 -19.67
CA GLU A 20 18.69 -5.50 -18.37
C GLU A 20 17.16 -5.44 -18.46
N LEU A 21 16.52 -5.73 -17.34
CA LEU A 21 15.08 -5.57 -17.21
C LEU A 21 14.78 -4.13 -16.78
N THR A 22 13.81 -3.50 -17.44
CA THR A 22 13.32 -2.21 -16.97
C THR A 22 12.48 -2.38 -15.71
N VAL A 23 12.37 -1.31 -14.92
CA VAL A 23 11.48 -1.26 -13.76
C VAL A 23 10.04 -1.67 -14.15
N ALA A 24 9.52 -1.14 -15.26
CA ALA A 24 8.18 -1.48 -15.75
C ALA A 24 8.01 -2.97 -16.07
N GLN A 25 9.03 -3.61 -16.69
CA GLN A 25 9.00 -5.04 -16.96
C GLN A 25 9.01 -5.87 -15.67
N ILE A 26 9.73 -5.39 -14.65
CA ILE A 26 9.76 -5.99 -13.30
C ILE A 26 8.40 -5.89 -12.64
N PHE A 27 7.84 -4.69 -12.55
CA PHE A 27 6.55 -4.46 -11.92
C PHE A 27 5.44 -5.22 -12.64
N GLY A 28 5.30 -5.11 -13.96
CA GLY A 28 4.22 -5.76 -14.70
C GLY A 28 4.24 -7.29 -14.55
N ALA A 29 5.43 -7.90 -14.48
CA ALA A 29 5.52 -9.34 -14.26
C ALA A 29 5.28 -9.78 -12.81
N LEU A 30 5.54 -8.91 -11.83
CA LEU A 30 5.21 -9.17 -10.43
C LEU A 30 3.71 -8.99 -10.19
N GLU A 31 3.13 -7.92 -10.72
CA GLU A 31 1.70 -7.61 -10.66
C GLU A 31 0.85 -8.74 -11.26
N ALA A 32 1.18 -9.21 -12.47
CA ALA A 32 0.48 -10.32 -13.12
C ALA A 32 0.53 -11.66 -12.34
N ARG A 33 1.40 -11.77 -11.33
CA ARG A 33 1.57 -12.97 -10.49
C ARG A 33 1.14 -12.75 -9.05
N TYR A 34 0.86 -11.52 -8.65
CA TYR A 34 0.50 -11.20 -7.29
C TYR A 34 -0.91 -11.70 -7.01
N GLN A 35 -1.00 -12.68 -6.11
CA GLN A 35 -2.27 -13.21 -5.61
C GLN A 35 -2.27 -13.04 -4.10
N PRO A 36 -2.91 -11.97 -3.57
CA PRO A 36 -2.93 -11.73 -2.14
C PRO A 36 -3.72 -12.84 -1.44
N LEU A 37 -3.24 -13.27 -0.28
CA LEU A 37 -4.03 -14.13 0.60
C LEU A 37 -5.17 -13.30 1.22
N PRO A 38 -6.40 -13.83 1.32
CA PRO A 38 -7.50 -13.13 1.97
C PRO A 38 -7.19 -12.77 3.43
N LEU A 39 -7.47 -11.51 3.78
CA LEU A 39 -7.34 -10.96 5.14
C LEU A 39 -8.66 -11.08 5.89
N ALA A 40 -9.15 -12.31 6.09
CA ALA A 40 -10.50 -12.57 6.61
C ALA A 40 -10.73 -12.09 8.06
N TYR A 41 -9.67 -12.01 8.87
CA TYR A 41 -9.76 -11.73 10.31
C TYR A 41 -8.99 -10.48 10.76
N VAL A 42 -8.50 -9.68 9.81
CA VAL A 42 -7.73 -8.47 10.10
C VAL A 42 -8.56 -7.26 9.73
N ALA A 43 -8.71 -6.32 10.67
CA ALA A 43 -9.27 -5.01 10.38
C ALA A 43 -8.24 -4.21 9.59
N VAL A 44 -8.60 -3.77 8.39
CA VAL A 44 -7.75 -2.98 7.51
C VAL A 44 -8.31 -1.58 7.41
N LEU A 45 -7.45 -0.58 7.56
CA LEU A 45 -7.75 0.82 7.26
C LEU A 45 -7.03 1.20 5.98
N LEU A 46 -7.79 1.47 4.92
CA LEU A 46 -7.27 2.07 3.69
C LEU A 46 -7.35 3.59 3.81
N VAL A 47 -6.18 4.23 3.87
CA VAL A 47 -6.05 5.67 3.91
C VAL A 47 -5.77 6.20 2.51
N ARG A 48 -6.63 7.09 2.02
CA ARG A 48 -6.62 7.57 0.64
C ARG A 48 -6.30 9.07 0.61
N ALA A 49 -5.43 9.47 -0.32
CA ALA A 49 -5.22 10.87 -0.66
C ALA A 49 -6.52 11.47 -1.24
N SER A 50 -6.74 12.78 -1.02
CA SER A 50 -7.95 13.49 -1.45
C SER A 50 -7.67 14.78 -2.25
N GLN A 51 -6.40 15.18 -2.36
CA GLN A 51 -5.96 16.40 -3.04
C GLN A 51 -4.71 16.07 -3.85
N GLY A 52 -4.26 16.93 -4.75
CA GLY A 52 -3.01 16.69 -5.50
C GLY A 52 -3.20 16.87 -6.99
N LEU A 53 -2.10 17.02 -7.72
CA LEU A 53 -2.09 17.29 -9.15
C LEU A 53 -0.94 16.54 -9.83
N ASP A 54 -1.08 16.31 -11.13
CA ASP A 54 -0.05 15.71 -11.99
C ASP A 54 0.50 14.38 -11.42
N ALA A 55 1.79 14.33 -11.13
CA ALA A 55 2.46 13.15 -10.60
C ALA A 55 2.04 12.78 -9.16
N ASP A 56 1.30 13.67 -8.49
CA ASP A 56 0.82 13.50 -7.12
C ASP A 56 -0.71 13.34 -7.07
N THR A 57 -1.36 13.10 -8.21
CA THR A 57 -2.82 12.91 -8.31
C THR A 57 -3.31 11.84 -7.33
N PRO A 58 -4.37 12.11 -6.55
CA PRO A 58 -4.94 11.11 -5.64
C PRO A 58 -5.54 9.95 -6.43
N TYR A 59 -5.33 8.72 -5.95
CA TYR A 59 -5.82 7.53 -6.66
C TYR A 59 -7.34 7.45 -6.76
N GLN A 60 -8.07 8.24 -5.96
CA GLN A 60 -9.52 8.41 -6.09
C GLN A 60 -9.92 8.99 -7.46
N GLU A 61 -9.04 9.72 -8.14
CA GLU A 61 -9.30 10.26 -9.48
C GLU A 61 -8.90 9.29 -10.61
N ILE A 62 -8.19 8.21 -10.29
CA ILE A 62 -7.65 7.25 -11.26
C ILE A 62 -8.51 5.98 -11.31
N TYR A 63 -8.96 5.50 -10.16
CA TYR A 63 -9.73 4.28 -10.03
C TYR A 63 -11.23 4.58 -9.97
N SER A 64 -12.05 3.72 -10.60
CA SER A 64 -13.50 3.79 -10.48
C SER A 64 -14.01 3.31 -9.13
N ASP A 65 -13.27 2.40 -8.51
CA ASP A 65 -13.65 1.75 -7.26
C ASP A 65 -13.06 2.52 -6.09
N ASP A 66 -13.93 2.95 -5.17
CA ASP A 66 -13.54 3.72 -3.98
C ASP A 66 -12.51 2.99 -3.08
N ASP A 67 -12.51 1.67 -3.09
CA ASP A 67 -11.61 0.85 -2.29
C ASP A 67 -10.38 0.36 -3.05
N PHE A 68 -10.17 0.79 -4.30
CA PHE A 68 -9.07 0.35 -5.16
C PHE A 68 -8.95 -1.19 -5.27
N GLY A 69 -10.07 -1.90 -5.19
CA GLY A 69 -10.13 -3.36 -5.22
C GLY A 69 -9.83 -4.06 -3.90
N TRP A 70 -9.52 -3.31 -2.82
CA TRP A 70 -9.10 -3.89 -1.54
C TRP A 70 -10.17 -4.72 -0.84
N ARG A 71 -11.47 -4.48 -1.11
CA ARG A 71 -12.54 -5.31 -0.53
C ARG A 71 -12.47 -6.76 -0.97
N GLN A 72 -11.88 -7.05 -2.12
CA GLN A 72 -11.69 -8.44 -2.58
C GLN A 72 -10.70 -9.22 -1.72
N VAL A 73 -9.81 -8.50 -1.02
CA VAL A 73 -8.75 -9.06 -0.20
C VAL A 73 -9.08 -8.94 1.29
N ALA A 74 -9.63 -7.80 1.72
CA ALA A 74 -9.94 -7.48 3.10
C ALA A 74 -11.45 -7.25 3.28
N GLY A 75 -12.14 -8.24 3.85
CA GLY A 75 -13.59 -8.14 4.10
C GLY A 75 -13.93 -7.12 5.20
N ASN A 76 -13.04 -6.93 6.18
CA ASN A 76 -13.16 -5.92 7.22
C ASN A 76 -12.31 -4.69 6.87
N LEU A 77 -12.82 -3.91 5.91
CA LEU A 77 -12.15 -2.72 5.38
C LEU A 77 -12.87 -1.43 5.82
N ALA A 78 -12.13 -0.54 6.47
CA ALA A 78 -12.50 0.84 6.70
C ALA A 78 -11.76 1.75 5.72
N LEU A 79 -12.44 2.80 5.23
CA LEU A 79 -11.84 3.82 4.38
C LEU A 79 -11.69 5.11 5.19
N ALA A 80 -10.61 5.86 4.94
CA ALA A 80 -10.44 7.21 5.44
C ALA A 80 -9.68 8.06 4.43
N ASP A 81 -10.09 9.31 4.31
CA ASP A 81 -9.49 10.26 3.38
C ASP A 81 -8.64 11.26 4.13
N VAL A 82 -7.48 11.61 3.56
CA VAL A 82 -6.54 12.57 4.13
C VAL A 82 -6.14 13.61 3.10
N ALA A 83 -5.74 14.78 3.58
CA ALA A 83 -5.24 15.86 2.73
C ALA A 83 -3.91 15.45 2.04
N GLY A 84 -3.60 16.15 0.95
CA GLY A 84 -2.46 15.83 0.10
C GLY A 84 -2.76 14.75 -0.95
N GLY A 85 -1.80 14.59 -1.84
CA GLY A 85 -1.74 13.66 -2.96
C GLY A 85 -1.09 12.34 -2.63
N HIS A 86 -0.97 11.47 -3.63
CA HIS A 86 -0.53 10.10 -3.44
C HIS A 86 0.80 10.00 -2.68
N ALA A 87 1.74 10.89 -2.97
CA ALA A 87 3.00 11.02 -2.27
C ALA A 87 2.95 12.12 -1.19
N SER A 88 2.30 13.27 -1.46
CA SER A 88 2.33 14.39 -0.52
C SER A 88 1.50 14.19 0.75
N MET A 89 0.55 13.26 0.78
CA MET A 89 -0.19 12.89 2.00
C MET A 89 0.70 12.41 3.16
N LEU A 90 1.96 12.08 2.89
CA LEU A 90 2.97 11.68 3.88
C LEU A 90 3.96 12.80 4.26
N GLN A 91 3.85 13.97 3.62
CA GLN A 91 4.77 15.10 3.82
C GLN A 91 4.29 16.03 4.92
N GLU A 92 5.21 16.82 5.49
CA GLU A 92 4.97 17.70 6.64
C GLU A 92 3.76 18.63 6.46
N ALA A 93 3.51 19.12 5.24
CA ALA A 93 2.37 19.98 4.95
C ALA A 93 0.99 19.31 5.14
N TYR A 94 0.92 17.97 5.11
CA TYR A 94 -0.34 17.22 5.12
C TYR A 94 -0.40 16.11 6.18
N VAL A 95 0.72 15.78 6.82
CA VAL A 95 0.84 14.66 7.77
C VAL A 95 -0.13 14.76 8.96
N ASP A 96 -0.49 15.97 9.39
CA ASP A 96 -1.45 16.18 10.49
C ASP A 96 -2.84 15.59 10.19
N SER A 97 -3.26 15.63 8.92
CA SER A 97 -4.51 15.01 8.47
C SER A 97 -4.44 13.48 8.63
N LEU A 98 -3.32 12.88 8.25
CA LEU A 98 -3.05 11.44 8.43
C LEU A 98 -3.01 11.06 9.91
N VAL A 99 -2.28 11.81 10.73
CA VAL A 99 -2.16 11.57 12.17
C VAL A 99 -3.53 11.61 12.84
N SER A 100 -4.38 12.58 12.48
CA SER A 100 -5.74 12.70 13.02
C SER A 100 -6.59 11.45 12.73
N VAL A 101 -6.53 10.95 11.50
CA VAL A 101 -7.22 9.72 11.09
C VAL A 101 -6.70 8.50 11.86
N LEU A 102 -5.38 8.36 11.99
CA LEU A 102 -4.78 7.23 12.70
C LEU A 102 -5.13 7.24 14.19
N LEU A 103 -5.04 8.40 14.86
CA LEU A 103 -5.38 8.52 16.29
C LEU A 103 -6.84 8.20 16.56
N ALA A 104 -7.76 8.51 15.64
CA ALA A 104 -9.17 8.16 15.77
C ALA A 104 -9.47 6.66 15.57
N LYS A 105 -8.53 5.89 14.99
CA LYS A 105 -8.71 4.47 14.65
C LYS A 105 -7.83 3.53 15.49
N LEU A 106 -6.77 4.05 16.09
CA LEU A 106 -5.92 3.30 17.00
C LEU A 106 -6.60 3.21 18.36
N PRO A 107 -6.63 2.02 18.99
CA PRO A 107 -7.04 1.92 20.38
C PRO A 107 -6.10 2.77 21.23
N THR A 108 -6.63 3.35 22.30
CA THR A 108 -5.79 4.00 23.30
C THR A 108 -4.77 2.99 23.85
N TRP A 109 -3.60 3.46 24.28
CA TRP A 109 -2.57 2.61 24.90
C TRP A 109 -3.11 1.75 26.06
N ALA A 110 -4.15 2.23 26.76
CA ALA A 110 -4.84 1.51 27.82
C ALA A 110 -5.67 0.32 27.30
N GLU A 111 -6.36 0.46 26.19
CA GLU A 111 -7.17 -0.60 25.56
C GLU A 111 -6.29 -1.70 24.96
N PHE A 112 -5.13 -1.33 24.42
CA PHE A 112 -4.15 -2.30 23.90
C PHE A 112 -3.60 -3.22 25.01
N LEU A 113 -3.32 -2.68 26.20
CA LEU A 113 -2.82 -3.45 27.35
C LEU A 113 -3.88 -4.36 27.99
N HIS A 114 -5.17 -4.06 27.84
CA HIS A 114 -6.25 -4.94 28.31
C HIS A 114 -6.46 -6.14 27.38
N ARG A 115 -6.30 -5.96 26.07
CA ARG A 115 -6.43 -7.04 25.08
C ARG A 115 -5.27 -8.05 25.06
N SER A 116 -4.08 -7.68 25.56
CA SER A 116 -2.92 -8.60 25.60
C SER A 116 -2.88 -9.51 26.83
N LYS A 117 -3.85 -9.38 27.76
CA LYS A 117 -3.96 -10.18 28.99
C LYS A 117 -5.12 -11.18 28.98
N ALA A 118 -5.88 -11.26 27.89
CA ALA A 118 -6.97 -12.22 27.68
C ALA A 118 -6.55 -13.25 26.63
#